data_AF-B9SVD4-F1
#
_entry.id   AF-B9SVD4-F1
#
_cell.length_a   1.000
_cell.length_b   1.000
_cell.length_c   1.000
_cell.angle_alpha   90.00
_cell.angle_beta   90.00
_cell.angle_gamma   90.00
#
_symmetry.space_group_name_H-M   'P 1'
#
loop_
_entity.id
_entity.type
_entity.pdbx_description
1 polymer ?
#
loop_
_entity_poly.entity_id
_entity_poly.type
_entity_poly.pdbx_seq_one_letter_code
_entity_poly.pdbx_strand_id
1 'polypeptide(L)'
;MNDINNSFGKGSVTRLGSAGGALVETFPSGCLTLDFALGGGLPKGRIVEIYGPESSGKTTLALHAIAEIQKLGGNAMLVDAEHAFDPAYSKALGVDVENLIVCQPDNGEMALEIADRMCRSGAVDLICVDSVSALTPRAEIEGEIGMQQMGLQARLMSQALRKMSGNASKAGCTLVFLNQIRYKIGVYYGNPEVTSGGIALKFFASVRLEIRSNGKIKSAKGDEDVGLRVRVRVQKSKVSRPYKQAEFEIIFGEGVSRLGCVLDCAEMMDVVVKKGSWYSYGEHRLGQGRDRALQYLRDNPHLHEEIEKKVRSMMADGTVNTASLYSRNSPLPLEDENVLEEI
;
A
#
# COMPACT_ATOMS: atom_id res chain seq x y z
N MET A 1 23.41 -24.76 19.90
CA MET A 1 22.18 -24.68 19.07
C MET A 1 21.09 -25.59 19.63
N ASN A 2 21.35 -26.88 19.87
CA ASN A 2 20.36 -27.80 20.44
C ASN A 2 19.86 -27.36 21.83
N ASP A 3 20.76 -26.97 22.75
CA ASP A 3 20.34 -26.49 24.08
C ASP A 3 19.48 -25.23 24.02
N ILE A 4 19.78 -24.32 23.09
CA ILE A 4 18.99 -23.10 22.87
C ILE A 4 17.62 -23.45 22.28
N ASN A 5 17.55 -24.36 21.31
CA ASN A 5 16.29 -24.79 20.72
C ASN A 5 15.43 -25.62 21.69
N ASN A 6 16.05 -26.36 22.62
CA ASN A 6 15.34 -27.09 23.67
C ASN A 6 14.77 -26.13 24.73
N SER A 7 15.54 -25.11 25.12
CA SER A 7 15.12 -24.14 26.14
C SER A 7 14.14 -23.07 25.62
N PHE A 8 14.22 -22.70 24.34
CA PHE A 8 13.46 -21.58 23.79
C PHE A 8 12.53 -21.96 22.62
N GLY A 9 12.40 -23.25 22.30
CA GLY A 9 11.57 -23.74 21.20
C GLY A 9 12.37 -24.08 19.95
N LYS A 10 11.93 -25.13 19.24
CA LYS A 10 12.57 -25.62 18.02
C LYS A 10 12.53 -24.52 16.95
N GLY A 11 13.70 -24.13 16.44
CA GLY A 11 13.83 -23.09 15.41
C GLY A 11 14.16 -21.69 15.94
N SER A 12 14.34 -21.53 17.26
CA SER A 12 14.77 -20.27 17.87
C SER A 12 16.14 -19.80 17.42
N VAL A 13 17.03 -20.72 17.03
CA VAL A 13 18.27 -20.41 16.31
C VAL A 13 18.42 -21.35 15.11
N THR A 14 18.43 -20.77 13.91
CA THR A 14 18.61 -21.47 12.64
C THR A 14 19.70 -20.78 11.80
N ARG A 15 20.39 -21.55 10.94
CA ARG A 15 21.34 -20.96 10.00
C ARG A 15 20.56 -20.35 8.84
N LEU A 16 20.84 -19.09 8.50
CA LEU A 16 20.12 -18.34 7.47
C LEU A 16 20.08 -19.05 6.10
N GLY A 17 21.18 -19.72 5.71
CA GLY A 17 21.25 -20.50 4.46
C GLY A 17 20.43 -21.80 4.48
N SER A 18 20.18 -22.38 5.65
CA SER A 18 19.31 -23.57 5.81
C SER A 18 17.83 -23.22 5.95
N ALA A 19 17.51 -21.94 6.20
CA ALA A 19 16.14 -21.43 6.24
C ALA A 19 15.58 -21.12 4.84
N GLY A 20 16.26 -21.59 3.77
CA GLY A 20 15.88 -21.37 2.38
C GLY A 20 15.79 -19.88 2.07
N GLY A 21 16.94 -19.20 2.01
CA GLY A 21 17.11 -17.78 1.65
C GLY A 21 15.81 -16.98 1.67
N ALA A 22 15.34 -16.60 2.88
CA ALA A 22 13.96 -16.23 3.14
C ALA A 22 13.46 -15.05 2.29
N LEU A 23 13.01 -15.34 1.07
CA LEU A 23 12.17 -14.45 0.29
C LEU A 23 10.88 -14.29 1.08
N VAL A 24 10.59 -13.04 1.46
CA VAL A 24 9.37 -12.73 2.20
C VAL A 24 8.21 -12.97 1.25
N GLU A 25 7.31 -13.88 1.63
CA GLU A 25 6.10 -14.15 0.86
C GLU A 25 5.26 -12.87 0.75
N THR A 26 4.68 -12.64 -0.43
CA THR A 26 3.84 -11.47 -0.71
C THR A 26 2.47 -11.91 -1.22
N PHE A 27 1.49 -11.02 -1.15
CA PHE A 27 0.18 -11.17 -1.77
C PHE A 27 -0.19 -9.91 -2.57
N PRO A 28 -1.10 -10.01 -3.57
CA PRO A 28 -1.48 -8.87 -4.39
C PRO A 28 -2.09 -7.74 -3.57
N SER A 29 -1.73 -6.49 -3.90
CA SER A 29 -2.34 -5.30 -3.28
C SER A 29 -3.70 -4.93 -3.88
N GLY A 30 -4.10 -5.61 -4.96
CA GLY A 30 -5.24 -5.26 -5.82
C GLY A 30 -4.91 -4.17 -6.84
N CYS A 31 -3.67 -3.67 -6.85
CA CYS A 31 -3.15 -2.74 -7.84
C CYS A 31 -1.87 -3.30 -8.48
N LEU A 32 -1.95 -3.73 -9.74
CA LEU A 32 -0.83 -4.41 -10.40
C LEU A 32 0.42 -3.50 -10.56
N THR A 33 0.24 -2.20 -10.80
CA THR A 33 1.35 -1.25 -10.89
C THR A 33 2.04 -1.08 -9.54
N LEU A 34 1.28 -1.10 -8.43
CA LEU A 34 1.84 -1.11 -7.08
C LEU A 34 2.56 -2.43 -6.77
N ASP A 35 1.98 -3.57 -7.16
CA ASP A 35 2.62 -4.88 -6.99
C ASP A 35 3.96 -4.94 -7.74
N PHE A 36 4.02 -4.36 -8.94
CA PHE A 36 5.25 -4.23 -9.71
C PHE A 36 6.28 -3.31 -9.03
N ALA A 37 5.84 -2.17 -8.51
CA ALA A 37 6.70 -1.28 -7.74
C ALA A 37 7.23 -1.96 -6.47
N LEU A 38 6.42 -2.81 -5.82
CA LEU A 38 6.79 -3.56 -4.64
C LEU A 38 7.60 -4.84 -4.94
N GLY A 39 7.64 -5.28 -6.18
CA GLY A 39 8.32 -6.52 -6.58
C GLY A 39 7.59 -7.79 -6.15
N GLY A 40 6.25 -7.77 -6.13
CA GLY A 40 5.42 -8.93 -5.81
C GLY A 40 4.19 -8.64 -4.95
N GLY A 41 3.99 -7.40 -4.51
CA GLY A 41 2.85 -6.99 -3.69
C GLY A 41 3.18 -6.75 -2.22
N LEU A 42 2.18 -6.90 -1.35
CA LEU A 42 2.28 -6.62 0.08
C LEU A 42 2.92 -7.81 0.82
N PRO A 43 3.88 -7.57 1.74
CA PRO A 43 4.57 -8.65 2.44
C PRO A 43 3.71 -9.28 3.54
N LYS A 44 3.64 -10.61 3.58
CA LYS A 44 3.00 -11.41 4.63
C LYS A 44 3.74 -11.30 5.96
N GLY A 45 3.00 -11.32 7.07
CA GLY A 45 3.56 -11.30 8.43
C GLY A 45 4.29 -10.00 8.81
N ARG A 46 4.06 -8.91 8.08
CA ARG A 46 4.76 -7.63 8.26
C ARG A 46 3.80 -6.47 8.46
N ILE A 47 4.35 -5.38 8.99
CA ILE A 47 3.65 -4.10 9.14
C ILE A 47 3.86 -3.26 7.88
N VAL A 48 2.77 -2.70 7.34
CA VAL A 48 2.73 -1.76 6.23
C VAL A 48 2.06 -0.48 6.70
N GLU A 49 2.63 0.68 6.37
CA GLU A 49 1.96 1.97 6.57
C GLU A 49 1.57 2.55 5.21
N ILE A 50 0.30 2.94 5.04
CA ILE A 50 -0.17 3.70 3.88
C ILE A 50 -0.60 5.06 4.39
N TYR A 51 0.08 6.12 3.95
CA TYR A 51 -0.18 7.46 4.42
C TYR A 51 -0.28 8.46 3.28
N GLY A 52 -1.04 9.53 3.49
CA GLY A 52 -1.29 10.52 2.45
C GLY A 52 -2.32 11.55 2.89
N PRO A 53 -2.58 12.56 2.04
CA PRO A 53 -3.66 13.53 2.26
C PRO A 53 -5.02 12.85 2.39
N GLU A 54 -6.02 13.59 2.84
CA GLU A 54 -7.42 13.17 2.76
C GLU A 54 -7.82 12.90 1.30
N SER A 55 -8.78 12.00 1.10
CA SER A 55 -9.31 11.65 -0.23
C SER A 55 -8.26 11.23 -1.28
N SER A 56 -7.10 10.77 -0.85
CA SER A 56 -6.01 10.30 -1.72
C SER A 56 -6.17 8.85 -2.18
N GLY A 57 -7.12 8.09 -1.63
CA GLY A 57 -7.37 6.68 -1.96
C GLY A 57 -6.78 5.66 -0.97
N LYS A 58 -6.39 6.08 0.24
CA LYS A 58 -5.84 5.21 1.31
C LYS A 58 -6.76 4.02 1.61
N THR A 59 -8.00 4.31 1.98
CA THR A 59 -9.03 3.31 2.31
C THR A 59 -9.37 2.45 1.09
N THR A 60 -9.48 3.04 -0.11
CA THR A 60 -9.66 2.30 -1.36
C THR A 60 -8.57 1.24 -1.55
N LEU A 61 -7.29 1.59 -1.40
CA LEU A 61 -6.20 0.61 -1.50
C LEU A 61 -6.27 -0.48 -0.42
N ALA A 62 -6.64 -0.13 0.82
CA ALA A 62 -6.80 -1.12 1.88
C ALA A 62 -7.95 -2.10 1.59
N LEU A 63 -9.07 -1.61 1.06
CA LEU A 63 -10.20 -2.45 0.63
C LEU A 63 -9.83 -3.36 -0.54
N HIS A 64 -9.01 -2.89 -1.48
CA HIS A 64 -8.45 -3.75 -2.54
C HIS A 64 -7.55 -4.86 -1.98
N ALA A 65 -6.69 -4.55 -1.02
CA ALA A 65 -5.87 -5.55 -0.34
C ALA A 65 -6.71 -6.58 0.44
N ILE A 66 -7.82 -6.13 1.06
CA ILE A 66 -8.81 -7.00 1.71
C ILE A 66 -9.49 -7.91 0.68
N ALA A 67 -9.94 -7.37 -0.44
CA ALA A 67 -10.57 -8.17 -1.49
C ALA A 67 -9.62 -9.24 -2.03
N GLU A 68 -8.34 -8.90 -2.23
CA GLU A 68 -7.34 -9.86 -2.71
C GLU A 68 -7.02 -10.97 -1.70
N ILE A 69 -6.89 -10.66 -0.40
CA ILE A 69 -6.65 -11.72 0.59
C ILE A 69 -7.85 -12.67 0.71
N GLN A 70 -9.07 -12.15 0.63
CA GLN A 70 -10.30 -12.95 0.64
C GLN A 70 -10.40 -13.86 -0.59
N LYS A 71 -10.03 -13.36 -1.78
CA LYS A 71 -9.94 -14.19 -3.01
C LYS A 71 -8.93 -15.33 -2.89
N LEU A 72 -7.88 -15.14 -2.10
CA LEU A 72 -6.89 -16.18 -1.79
C LEU A 72 -7.38 -17.16 -0.70
N GLY A 73 -8.62 -17.02 -0.22
CA GLY A 73 -9.20 -17.84 0.85
C GLY A 73 -8.75 -17.45 2.26
N GLY A 74 -8.07 -16.30 2.40
CA GLY A 74 -7.65 -15.77 3.69
C GLY A 74 -8.72 -14.90 4.36
N ASN A 75 -8.59 -14.72 5.66
CA ASN A 75 -9.51 -13.90 6.46
C ASN A 75 -8.94 -12.50 6.65
N ALA A 76 -9.81 -11.50 6.49
CA ALA A 76 -9.47 -10.10 6.67
C ALA A 76 -10.24 -9.48 7.85
N MET A 77 -9.60 -8.52 8.51
CA MET A 77 -10.22 -7.70 9.54
C MET A 77 -9.99 -6.21 9.25
N LEU A 78 -11.04 -5.40 9.42
CA LEU A 78 -10.98 -3.95 9.41
C LEU A 78 -11.22 -3.41 10.83
N VAL A 79 -10.27 -2.64 11.33
CA VAL A 79 -10.44 -1.80 12.53
C VAL A 79 -10.79 -0.40 12.06
N ASP A 80 -12.09 -0.08 12.06
CA ASP A 80 -12.66 1.19 11.63
C ASP A 80 -12.75 2.14 12.83
N ALA A 81 -11.62 2.78 13.14
CA ALA A 81 -11.52 3.80 14.18
C ALA A 81 -12.06 5.17 13.70
N GLU A 82 -12.14 5.41 12.38
CA GLU A 82 -12.75 6.63 11.83
C GLU A 82 -14.29 6.56 11.76
N HIS A 83 -14.90 5.39 12.03
CA HIS A 83 -16.34 5.15 11.90
C HIS A 83 -16.89 5.52 10.51
N ALA A 84 -16.08 5.29 9.48
CA ALA A 84 -16.32 5.73 8.11
C ALA A 84 -16.48 4.56 7.12
N PHE A 85 -16.61 3.33 7.63
CA PHE A 85 -16.77 2.15 6.78
C PHE A 85 -18.09 2.17 5.99
N ASP A 86 -17.98 2.03 4.67
CA ASP A 86 -19.11 1.89 3.74
C ASP A 86 -19.16 0.45 3.18
N PRO A 87 -20.14 -0.37 3.61
CA PRO A 87 -20.33 -1.73 3.10
C PRO A 87 -20.66 -1.79 1.60
N ALA A 88 -21.42 -0.83 1.07
CA ALA A 88 -21.84 -0.83 -0.32
C ALA A 88 -20.67 -0.53 -1.25
N TYR A 89 -19.87 0.47 -0.90
CA TYR A 89 -18.62 0.75 -1.62
C TYR A 89 -17.64 -0.43 -1.53
N SER A 90 -17.46 -1.01 -0.33
CA SER A 90 -16.57 -2.16 -0.14
C SER A 90 -16.96 -3.36 -1.03
N LYS A 91 -18.27 -3.67 -1.11
CA LYS A 91 -18.78 -4.73 -1.99
C LYS A 91 -18.50 -4.44 -3.47
N ALA A 92 -18.64 -3.19 -3.90
CA ALA A 92 -18.32 -2.78 -5.27
C ALA A 92 -16.83 -2.97 -5.60
N LEU A 93 -15.95 -2.83 -4.60
CA LEU A 93 -14.50 -3.09 -4.72
C LEU A 93 -14.16 -4.59 -4.67
N GLY A 94 -15.15 -5.47 -4.51
CA GLY A 94 -14.98 -6.92 -4.49
C GLY A 94 -14.64 -7.49 -3.11
N VAL A 95 -14.84 -6.72 -2.05
CA VAL A 95 -14.75 -7.22 -0.67
C VAL A 95 -15.96 -8.12 -0.39
N ASP A 96 -15.69 -9.30 0.16
CA ASP A 96 -16.71 -10.15 0.75
C ASP A 96 -17.09 -9.58 2.13
N VAL A 97 -18.11 -8.72 2.12
CA VAL A 97 -18.60 -8.01 3.30
C VAL A 97 -19.23 -8.96 4.33
N GLU A 98 -19.77 -10.10 3.90
CA GLU A 98 -20.42 -11.06 4.80
C GLU A 98 -19.39 -11.75 5.71
N ASN A 99 -18.19 -12.00 5.17
CA ASN A 99 -17.08 -12.64 5.89
C ASN A 99 -16.03 -11.64 6.40
N LEU A 100 -16.20 -10.33 6.19
CA LEU A 100 -15.27 -9.32 6.69
C LEU A 100 -15.47 -9.10 8.20
N ILE A 101 -14.41 -9.27 8.98
CA ILE A 101 -14.44 -8.99 10.41
C ILE A 101 -14.27 -7.47 10.59
N VAL A 102 -15.28 -6.78 11.13
CA VAL A 102 -15.20 -5.34 11.40
C VAL A 102 -15.18 -5.09 12.91
N CYS A 103 -14.26 -4.24 13.36
CA CYS A 103 -14.20 -3.74 14.73
C CYS A 103 -14.29 -2.22 14.70
N GLN A 104 -15.29 -1.68 15.41
CA GLN A 104 -15.45 -0.24 15.67
C GLN A 104 -15.15 0.00 17.15
N PRO A 105 -13.90 0.33 17.50
CA PRO A 105 -13.46 0.39 18.89
C PRO A 105 -13.78 1.74 19.54
N ASP A 106 -14.02 1.74 20.86
CA ASP A 106 -14.28 2.98 21.62
C ASP A 106 -13.01 3.81 21.87
N ASN A 107 -11.82 3.18 21.84
CA ASN A 107 -10.53 3.83 22.08
C ASN A 107 -9.37 3.08 21.42
N GLY A 108 -8.23 3.75 21.32
CA GLY A 108 -7.02 3.24 20.67
C GLY A 108 -6.43 2.00 21.35
N GLU A 109 -6.49 1.90 22.69
CA GLU A 109 -6.04 0.72 23.42
C GLU A 109 -6.84 -0.52 23.02
N MET A 110 -8.18 -0.41 23.04
CA MET A 110 -9.09 -1.47 22.65
C MET A 110 -8.87 -1.90 21.20
N ALA A 111 -8.75 -0.94 20.29
CA ALA A 111 -8.48 -1.18 18.87
C ALA A 111 -7.24 -2.07 18.66
N LEU A 112 -6.12 -1.67 19.27
CA LEU A 112 -4.83 -2.35 19.12
C LEU A 112 -4.79 -3.69 19.86
N GLU A 113 -5.49 -3.80 21.00
CA GLU A 113 -5.57 -5.06 21.75
C GLU A 113 -6.41 -6.12 21.04
N ILE A 114 -7.55 -5.73 20.46
CA ILE A 114 -8.36 -6.64 19.64
C ILE A 114 -7.55 -7.09 18.42
N ALA A 115 -6.91 -6.17 17.70
CA ALA A 115 -6.07 -6.50 16.56
C ALA A 115 -4.92 -7.46 16.93
N ASP A 116 -4.24 -7.25 18.06
CA ASP A 116 -3.16 -8.14 18.52
C ASP A 116 -3.67 -9.54 18.89
N ARG A 117 -4.85 -9.63 19.52
CA ARG A 117 -5.47 -10.93 19.88
C ARG A 117 -5.90 -11.70 18.63
N MET A 118 -6.51 -11.03 17.66
CA MET A 118 -6.92 -11.64 16.38
C MET A 118 -5.71 -12.08 15.54
N CYS A 119 -4.64 -11.29 15.53
CA CYS A 119 -3.38 -11.66 14.90
C CYS A 119 -2.78 -12.92 15.57
N ARG A 120 -2.78 -12.95 16.91
CA ARG A 120 -2.20 -14.06 17.68
C ARG A 120 -2.97 -15.38 17.55
N SER A 121 -4.29 -15.32 17.35
CA SER A 121 -5.09 -16.53 17.17
C SER A 121 -4.77 -17.25 15.85
N GLY A 122 -4.12 -16.57 14.90
CA GLY A 122 -3.87 -17.10 13.56
C GLY A 122 -5.14 -17.20 12.71
N ALA A 123 -6.25 -16.60 13.16
CA ALA A 123 -7.52 -16.64 12.45
C ALA A 123 -7.64 -15.60 11.32
N VAL A 124 -6.70 -14.64 11.25
CA VAL A 124 -6.74 -13.51 10.32
C VAL A 124 -5.39 -13.35 9.62
N ASP A 125 -5.43 -13.21 8.30
CA ASP A 125 -4.26 -13.06 7.43
C ASP A 125 -3.92 -11.59 7.14
N LEU A 126 -4.92 -10.70 7.23
CA LEU A 126 -4.75 -9.26 7.02
C LEU A 126 -5.59 -8.46 8.02
N ILE A 127 -4.96 -7.52 8.72
CA ILE A 127 -5.65 -6.53 9.55
C ILE A 127 -5.35 -5.14 9.00
N CYS A 128 -6.39 -4.42 8.61
CA CYS A 128 -6.31 -3.01 8.22
C CYS A 128 -6.83 -2.13 9.36
N VAL A 129 -6.06 -1.12 9.76
CA VAL A 129 -6.43 -0.14 10.80
C VAL A 129 -6.65 1.21 10.15
N ASP A 130 -7.91 1.66 10.11
CA ASP A 130 -8.36 2.92 9.53
C ASP A 130 -8.92 3.85 10.62
N SER A 131 -8.15 4.79 11.18
CA SER A 131 -6.75 5.11 10.89
C SER A 131 -5.98 5.34 12.19
N VAL A 132 -4.65 5.39 12.09
CA VAL A 132 -3.77 5.68 13.24
C VAL A 132 -4.12 7.02 13.91
N SER A 133 -4.55 8.01 13.13
CA SER A 133 -4.93 9.32 13.67
C SER A 133 -6.15 9.23 14.61
N ALA A 134 -7.05 8.27 14.37
CA ALA A 134 -8.25 8.05 15.16
C ALA A 134 -8.06 7.05 16.32
N LEU A 135 -6.84 6.52 16.52
CA LEU A 135 -6.51 5.71 17.69
C LEU A 135 -6.32 6.59 18.92
N THR A 136 -7.40 7.22 19.38
CA THR A 136 -7.42 8.14 20.50
C THR A 136 -7.32 7.35 21.81
N PRO A 137 -6.30 7.61 22.65
CA PRO A 137 -6.17 6.92 23.92
C PRO A 137 -7.36 7.17 24.85
N ARG A 138 -7.71 6.19 25.68
CA ARG A 138 -8.85 6.28 26.61
C ARG A 138 -8.80 7.54 27.50
N ALA A 139 -7.64 7.87 28.04
CA ALA A 139 -7.50 9.03 28.91
C ALA A 139 -7.74 10.37 28.18
N GLU A 140 -7.54 10.41 26.86
CA GLU A 140 -7.82 11.60 26.05
C GLU A 140 -9.33 11.72 25.76
N ILE A 141 -10.03 10.59 25.56
CA ILE A 141 -11.49 10.55 25.38
C ILE A 141 -12.24 10.91 26.67
N GLU A 142 -11.78 10.40 27.81
CA GLU A 142 -12.37 10.70 29.13
C GLU A 142 -11.97 12.09 29.66
N GLY A 143 -10.97 12.73 29.05
CA GLY A 143 -10.48 14.05 29.43
C GLY A 143 -11.32 15.20 28.85
N GLU A 144 -11.13 16.39 29.40
CA GLU A 144 -11.77 17.61 28.86
C GLU A 144 -11.02 18.14 27.64
N ILE A 145 -11.77 18.73 26.70
CA ILE A 145 -11.19 19.39 25.51
C ILE A 145 -10.26 20.52 25.97
N GLY A 146 -9.01 20.46 25.53
CA GLY A 146 -7.96 21.42 25.92
C GLY A 146 -7.05 20.94 27.05
N MET A 147 -7.36 19.81 27.69
CA MET A 147 -6.45 19.16 28.63
C MET A 147 -5.18 18.68 27.91
N GLN A 148 -4.01 19.07 28.41
CA GLN A 148 -2.74 18.69 27.80
C GLN A 148 -2.36 17.24 28.14
N GLN A 149 -2.37 16.37 27.15
CA GLN A 149 -1.94 14.97 27.28
C GLN A 149 -0.86 14.62 26.25
N MET A 150 0.31 15.25 26.38
CA MET A 150 1.35 15.18 25.36
C MET A 150 1.88 13.76 25.14
N GLY A 151 1.84 13.31 23.88
CA GLY A 151 2.51 12.09 23.42
C GLY A 151 1.86 10.77 23.85
N LEU A 152 0.64 10.79 24.40
CA LEU A 152 -0.04 9.58 24.85
C LEU A 152 -0.23 8.56 23.72
N GLN A 153 -0.75 9.00 22.56
CA GLN A 153 -0.91 8.16 21.38
C GLN A 153 0.43 7.58 20.89
N ALA A 154 1.51 8.36 20.91
CA ALA A 154 2.83 7.90 20.46
C ALA A 154 3.39 6.77 21.35
N ARG A 155 3.16 6.85 22.67
CA ARG A 155 3.56 5.81 23.62
C ARG A 155 2.72 4.54 23.43
N LEU A 156 1.40 4.70 23.25
CA LEU A 156 0.49 3.60 22.95
C LEU A 156 0.94 2.84 21.70
N MET A 157 1.16 3.54 20.59
CA MET A 157 1.65 2.95 19.33
C MET A 157 2.99 2.24 19.52
N SER A 158 3.93 2.86 20.26
CA SER A 158 5.24 2.26 20.52
C SER A 158 5.16 0.94 21.29
N GLN A 159 4.24 0.85 22.26
CA GLN A 159 4.01 -0.35 23.05
C GLN A 159 3.30 -1.43 22.23
N ALA A 160 2.25 -1.07 21.49
CA ALA A 160 1.47 -1.98 20.68
C ALA A 160 2.32 -2.60 19.55
N LEU A 161 3.00 -1.77 18.76
CA LEU A 161 3.81 -2.24 17.62
C LEU A 161 4.94 -3.20 18.04
N ARG A 162 5.50 -3.01 19.25
CA ARG A 162 6.53 -3.90 19.80
C ARG A 162 5.99 -5.32 20.05
N LYS A 163 4.73 -5.45 20.47
CA LYS A 163 4.05 -6.74 20.67
C LYS A 163 3.58 -7.32 19.33
N MET A 164 2.86 -6.51 18.57
CA MET A 164 2.20 -6.93 17.33
C MET A 164 3.19 -7.34 16.24
N SER A 165 4.36 -6.69 16.14
CA SER A 165 5.35 -7.04 15.11
C SER A 165 5.84 -8.49 15.22
N GLY A 166 5.98 -9.01 16.45
CA GLY A 166 6.38 -10.40 16.68
C GLY A 166 5.25 -11.37 16.39
N ASN A 167 4.02 -11.03 16.78
CA ASN A 167 2.84 -11.85 16.57
C ASN A 167 2.49 -11.94 15.07
N ALA A 168 2.51 -10.82 14.35
CA ALA A 168 2.32 -10.73 12.91
C ALA A 168 3.26 -11.66 12.15
N SER A 169 4.56 -11.62 12.48
CA SER A 169 5.55 -12.47 11.80
C SER A 169 5.35 -13.96 12.09
N LYS A 170 4.86 -14.34 13.27
CA LYS A 170 4.61 -15.75 13.63
C LYS A 170 3.32 -16.28 13.01
N ALA A 171 2.30 -15.45 12.94
CA ALA A 171 0.99 -15.80 12.39
C ALA A 171 0.94 -15.70 10.86
N GLY A 172 1.91 -15.04 10.22
CA GLY A 172 1.82 -14.71 8.79
C GLY A 172 0.85 -13.55 8.49
N CYS A 173 0.27 -12.92 9.52
CA CYS A 173 -0.71 -11.86 9.39
C CYS A 173 -0.05 -10.51 9.03
N THR A 174 -0.51 -9.87 7.97
CA THR A 174 -0.07 -8.52 7.57
C THR A 174 -0.89 -7.46 8.28
N LEU A 175 -0.21 -6.45 8.82
CA LEU A 175 -0.85 -5.33 9.51
C LEU A 175 -0.70 -4.07 8.68
N VAL A 176 -1.80 -3.58 8.10
CA VAL A 176 -1.84 -2.32 7.33
C VAL A 176 -2.36 -1.21 8.23
N PHE A 177 -1.56 -0.18 8.45
CA PHE A 177 -1.96 1.03 9.16
C PHE A 177 -2.19 2.15 8.16
N LEU A 178 -3.42 2.65 8.10
CA LEU A 178 -3.73 3.88 7.38
C LEU A 178 -3.39 5.07 8.26
N ASN A 179 -2.76 6.08 7.66
CA ASN A 179 -2.32 7.25 8.41
C ASN A 179 -2.52 8.54 7.61
N GLN A 180 -2.64 9.64 8.33
CA GLN A 180 -2.83 10.96 7.73
C GLN A 180 -1.53 11.76 7.80
N ILE A 181 -1.36 12.68 6.85
CA ILE A 181 -0.28 13.66 6.91
C ILE A 181 -0.69 14.79 7.88
N ARG A 182 0.28 15.24 8.66
CA ARG A 182 0.24 16.42 9.53
C ARG A 182 1.47 17.29 9.25
N TYR A 183 1.43 18.56 9.64
CA TYR A 183 2.55 19.47 9.46
C TYR A 183 3.20 19.79 10.81
N LYS A 184 4.53 19.64 10.87
CA LYS A 184 5.30 20.05 12.05
C LYS A 184 5.52 21.55 12.02
N ILE A 185 4.97 22.24 13.02
CA ILE A 185 5.14 23.69 13.20
C ILE A 185 6.62 24.00 13.49
N GLY A 186 7.12 25.10 12.93
CA GLY A 186 8.48 25.60 13.17
C GLY A 186 9.58 24.95 12.31
N VAL A 187 9.21 24.17 11.28
CA VAL A 187 10.16 23.67 10.28
C VAL A 187 10.17 24.64 9.10
N TYR A 188 11.20 25.49 9.03
CA TYR A 188 11.39 26.46 7.94
C TYR A 188 12.22 25.91 6.78
N TYR A 189 12.97 24.81 6.99
CA TYR A 189 13.81 24.17 5.98
C TYR A 189 13.59 22.66 5.96
N GLY A 190 13.50 22.07 4.76
CA GLY A 190 13.21 20.64 4.56
C GLY A 190 11.72 20.32 4.47
N ASN A 191 11.36 19.03 4.56
CA ASN A 191 9.97 18.58 4.49
C ASN A 191 9.28 18.69 5.87
N PRO A 192 8.25 19.55 6.04
CA PRO A 192 7.53 19.70 7.30
C PRO A 192 6.52 18.57 7.58
N GLU A 193 6.26 17.70 6.61
CA GLU A 193 5.24 16.65 6.72
C GLU A 193 5.66 15.53 7.67
N VAL A 194 4.74 15.18 8.56
CA VAL A 194 4.84 14.09 9.53
C VAL A 194 3.58 13.23 9.50
N THR A 195 3.63 12.07 10.13
CA THR A 195 2.48 11.18 10.27
C THR A 195 2.08 11.07 11.74
N SER A 196 0.79 10.80 12.02
CA SER A 196 0.25 10.66 13.38
C SER A 196 0.79 9.41 14.08
N GLY A 197 0.61 9.31 15.41
CA GLY A 197 1.06 8.14 16.19
C GLY A 197 2.56 8.10 16.52
N GLY A 198 3.28 9.20 16.32
CA GLY A 198 4.71 9.31 16.62
C GLY A 198 5.62 8.58 15.64
N ILE A 199 6.86 8.32 16.05
CA ILE A 199 7.90 7.78 15.14
C ILE A 199 7.92 6.25 15.03
N ALA A 200 7.30 5.53 15.98
CA ALA A 200 7.43 4.09 16.10
C ALA A 200 7.01 3.35 14.82
N LEU A 201 5.85 3.70 14.26
CA LEU A 201 5.34 3.09 13.04
C LEU A 201 6.33 3.19 11.87
N LYS A 202 7.03 4.34 11.74
CA LYS A 202 8.06 4.52 10.71
C LYS A 202 9.19 3.51 10.81
N PHE A 203 9.56 3.06 12.01
CA PHE A 203 10.63 2.09 12.24
C PHE A 203 10.15 0.63 12.08
N PHE A 204 8.99 0.32 12.65
CA PHE A 204 8.40 -1.02 12.62
C PHE A 204 7.89 -1.41 11.23
N ALA A 205 7.32 -0.46 10.47
CA ALA A 205 6.85 -0.73 9.12
C ALA A 205 7.97 -1.30 8.25
N SER A 206 7.69 -2.43 7.61
CA SER A 206 8.55 -3.00 6.57
C SER A 206 8.39 -2.27 5.25
N VAL A 207 7.15 -1.83 4.95
CA VAL A 207 6.84 -1.04 3.77
C VAL A 207 6.12 0.24 4.21
N ARG A 208 6.50 1.38 3.65
CA ARG A 208 5.78 2.65 3.80
C ARG A 208 5.40 3.17 2.42
N LEU A 209 4.11 3.38 2.21
CA LEU A 209 3.53 3.84 0.97
C LEU A 209 2.98 5.25 1.18
N GLU A 210 3.49 6.21 0.43
CA GLU A 210 2.94 7.55 0.36
C GLU A 210 2.01 7.64 -0.85
N ILE A 211 0.72 7.87 -0.61
CA ILE A 211 -0.28 8.00 -1.65
C ILE A 211 -0.69 9.46 -1.82
N ARG A 212 -0.74 9.94 -3.06
CA ARG A 212 -1.21 11.28 -3.42
C ARG A 212 -2.07 11.25 -4.67
N SER A 213 -3.05 12.15 -4.72
CA SER A 213 -3.78 12.44 -5.95
C SER A 213 -2.96 13.40 -6.82
N ASN A 214 -2.77 13.04 -8.09
CA ASN A 214 -2.09 13.84 -9.11
C ASN A 214 -3.07 14.64 -9.99
N GLY A 215 -4.37 14.44 -9.82
CA GLY A 215 -5.39 15.11 -10.61
C GLY A 215 -6.68 14.32 -10.67
N LYS A 216 -7.75 14.99 -11.13
CA LYS A 216 -9.06 14.36 -11.33
C LYS A 216 -9.21 13.87 -12.77
N ILE A 217 -9.97 12.80 -12.94
CA ILE A 217 -10.35 12.25 -14.24
C ILE A 217 -11.72 12.83 -14.57
N LYS A 218 -11.83 13.53 -15.72
CA LYS A 218 -13.10 14.08 -16.18
C LYS A 218 -13.84 13.09 -17.07
N SER A 219 -15.17 13.10 -16.99
CA SER A 219 -16.03 12.39 -17.94
C SER A 219 -15.76 12.88 -19.38
N ALA A 220 -16.05 12.03 -20.37
CA ALA A 220 -15.96 12.40 -21.79
C ALA A 220 -16.87 13.60 -22.16
N LYS A 221 -17.91 13.86 -21.35
CA LYS A 221 -18.81 15.02 -21.48
C LYS A 221 -18.32 16.27 -20.74
N GLY A 222 -17.24 16.18 -19.97
CA GLY A 222 -16.52 17.33 -19.38
C GLY A 222 -17.07 17.91 -18.06
N ASP A 223 -18.33 17.68 -17.72
CA ASP A 223 -19.00 18.33 -16.58
C ASP A 223 -18.73 17.68 -15.22
N GLU A 224 -18.41 16.38 -15.18
CA GLU A 224 -18.29 15.62 -13.92
C GLU A 224 -16.91 14.97 -13.77
N ASP A 225 -16.40 15.00 -12.53
CA ASP A 225 -15.21 14.25 -12.13
C ASP A 225 -15.61 12.79 -11.84
N VAL A 226 -15.07 11.85 -12.61
CA VAL A 226 -15.40 10.41 -12.54
C VAL A 226 -14.36 9.59 -11.80
N GLY A 227 -13.24 10.20 -11.39
CA GLY A 227 -12.20 9.51 -10.66
C GLY A 227 -10.97 10.36 -10.37
N LEU A 228 -9.92 9.70 -9.89
CA LEU A 228 -8.65 10.29 -9.49
C LEU A 228 -7.49 9.57 -10.16
N ARG A 229 -6.51 10.33 -10.65
CA ARG A 229 -5.17 9.81 -10.94
C ARG A 229 -4.37 9.84 -9.67
N VAL A 230 -3.84 8.69 -9.29
CA VAL A 230 -3.16 8.49 -8.01
C VAL A 230 -1.74 8.02 -8.25
N ARG A 231 -0.81 8.55 -7.45
CA ARG A 231 0.58 8.11 -7.39
C ARG A 231 0.88 7.60 -5.99
N VAL A 232 1.44 6.41 -5.94
CA VAL A 232 1.96 5.78 -4.72
C VAL A 232 3.48 5.71 -4.80
N ARG A 233 4.18 6.31 -3.84
CA ARG A 233 5.63 6.23 -3.70
C ARG A 233 6.00 5.28 -2.57
N VAL A 234 6.89 4.33 -2.87
CA VAL A 234 7.46 3.42 -1.87
C VAL A 234 8.54 4.16 -1.08
N GLN A 235 8.14 4.82 0.01
CA GLN A 235 9.05 5.62 0.84
C GLN A 235 9.98 4.77 1.71
N LYS A 236 9.60 3.52 1.97
CA LYS A 236 10.43 2.53 2.66
C LYS A 236 10.05 1.16 2.15
N SER A 237 11.05 0.30 1.94
CA SER A 237 10.84 -1.14 1.75
C SER A 237 12.01 -1.90 2.38
N LYS A 238 11.69 -2.91 3.20
CA LYS A 238 12.64 -3.91 3.73
C LYS A 238 12.58 -5.23 2.95
N VAL A 239 11.71 -5.32 1.95
CA VAL A 239 11.44 -6.54 1.18
C VAL A 239 11.76 -6.39 -0.31
N SER A 240 11.92 -5.16 -0.77
CA SER A 240 12.21 -4.80 -2.15
C SER A 240 12.95 -3.46 -2.23
N ARG A 241 13.27 -3.00 -3.45
CA ARG A 241 13.96 -1.71 -3.64
C ARG A 241 13.02 -0.54 -3.29
N PRO A 242 13.42 0.34 -2.35
CA PRO A 242 12.64 1.54 -2.04
C PRO A 242 12.68 2.56 -3.18
N TYR A 243 11.86 3.61 -3.06
CA TYR A 243 11.76 4.79 -3.93
C TYR A 243 11.17 4.57 -5.32
N LYS A 244 10.74 3.35 -5.64
CA LYS A 244 9.86 3.10 -6.77
C LYS A 244 8.51 3.80 -6.61
N GLN A 245 7.86 4.07 -7.73
CA GLN A 245 6.55 4.71 -7.79
C GLN A 245 5.61 3.85 -8.64
N ALA A 246 4.34 3.86 -8.28
CA ALA A 246 3.26 3.31 -9.05
C ALA A 246 2.24 4.42 -9.33
N GLU A 247 1.74 4.48 -10.55
CA GLU A 247 0.64 5.34 -10.94
C GLU A 247 -0.52 4.47 -11.41
N PHE A 248 -1.74 4.89 -11.08
CA PHE A 248 -2.97 4.22 -11.47
C PHE A 248 -4.15 5.17 -11.31
N GLU A 249 -5.30 4.71 -11.80
CA GLU A 249 -6.55 5.46 -11.75
C GLU A 249 -7.50 4.79 -10.76
N ILE A 250 -8.13 5.60 -9.91
CA ILE A 250 -9.25 5.20 -9.05
C ILE A 250 -10.52 5.79 -9.66
N ILE A 251 -11.41 4.94 -10.12
CA ILE A 251 -12.73 5.34 -10.63
C ILE A 251 -13.71 5.32 -9.45
N PHE A 252 -14.53 6.36 -9.32
CA PHE A 252 -15.50 6.43 -8.23
C PHE A 252 -16.55 5.33 -8.37
N GLY A 253 -16.84 4.63 -7.27
CA GLY A 253 -17.75 3.46 -7.26
C GLY A 253 -17.14 2.14 -7.75
N GLU A 254 -16.03 2.16 -8.50
CA GLU A 254 -15.39 0.94 -9.05
C GLU A 254 -14.04 0.63 -8.37
N GLY A 255 -13.34 1.64 -7.87
CA GLY A 255 -12.02 1.49 -7.26
C GLY A 255 -10.88 1.54 -8.28
N VAL A 256 -9.80 0.80 -8.04
CA VAL A 256 -8.60 0.82 -8.89
C VAL A 256 -8.91 0.19 -10.26
N SER A 257 -8.60 0.92 -11.33
CA SER A 257 -8.78 0.44 -12.71
C SER A 257 -7.81 -0.69 -13.03
N ARG A 258 -8.29 -1.94 -12.99
CA ARG A 258 -7.51 -3.14 -13.34
C ARG A 258 -6.99 -3.09 -14.78
N LEU A 259 -7.85 -2.73 -15.73
CA LEU A 259 -7.49 -2.58 -17.14
C LEU A 259 -6.36 -1.56 -17.33
N GLY A 260 -6.48 -0.40 -16.67
CA GLY A 260 -5.46 0.64 -16.66
C GLY A 260 -4.12 0.10 -16.15
N CYS A 261 -4.13 -0.53 -14.98
CA CYS A 261 -2.92 -1.08 -14.38
C CYS A 261 -2.24 -2.14 -15.26
N VAL A 262 -3.00 -3.02 -15.91
CA VAL A 262 -2.45 -4.04 -16.81
C VAL A 262 -1.81 -3.40 -18.04
N LEU A 263 -2.47 -2.44 -18.68
CA LEU A 263 -1.91 -1.74 -19.84
C LEU A 263 -0.64 -0.98 -19.47
N ASP A 264 -0.66 -0.25 -18.36
CA ASP A 264 0.46 0.57 -17.90
C ASP A 264 1.67 -0.32 -17.53
N CYS A 265 1.45 -1.46 -16.84
CA CYS A 265 2.50 -2.45 -16.60
C CYS A 265 3.02 -3.10 -17.89
N ALA A 266 2.13 -3.41 -18.83
CA ALA A 266 2.51 -4.02 -20.11
C ALA A 266 3.36 -3.07 -20.96
N GLU A 267 3.09 -1.76 -20.92
CA GLU A 267 3.95 -0.73 -21.54
C GLU A 267 5.32 -0.69 -20.84
N MET A 268 5.36 -0.71 -19.50
CA MET A 268 6.62 -0.65 -18.73
C MET A 268 7.52 -1.87 -18.96
N MET A 269 6.96 -3.03 -19.28
CA MET A 269 7.69 -4.28 -19.53
C MET A 269 7.93 -4.56 -21.01
N ASP A 270 7.63 -3.60 -21.88
CA ASP A 270 7.73 -3.75 -23.34
C ASP A 270 6.90 -4.92 -23.92
N VAL A 271 5.88 -5.37 -23.18
CA VAL A 271 4.89 -6.36 -23.65
C VAL A 271 3.94 -5.71 -24.65
N VAL A 272 3.50 -4.48 -24.33
CA VAL A 272 2.76 -3.61 -25.24
C VAL A 272 3.72 -2.52 -25.72
N VAL A 273 3.90 -2.43 -27.03
CA VAL A 273 4.78 -1.45 -27.65
C VAL A 273 3.99 -0.18 -27.95
N LYS A 274 4.52 0.96 -27.51
CA LYS A 274 3.98 2.29 -27.82
C LYS A 274 4.86 3.02 -28.83
N LYS A 275 4.33 3.27 -30.03
CA LYS A 275 4.99 4.05 -31.09
C LYS A 275 4.26 5.38 -31.27
N GLY A 276 4.83 6.46 -30.73
CA GLY A 276 4.16 7.76 -30.67
C GLY A 276 2.90 7.68 -29.77
N SER A 277 1.73 7.91 -30.36
CA SER A 277 0.44 7.77 -29.67
C SER A 277 -0.21 6.40 -29.85
N TRP A 278 0.37 5.49 -30.64
CA TRP A 278 -0.24 4.18 -30.93
C TRP A 278 0.25 3.07 -30.00
N TYR A 279 -0.68 2.25 -29.50
CA TYR A 279 -0.42 1.06 -28.70
C TYR A 279 -0.62 -0.21 -29.55
N SER A 280 0.32 -1.15 -29.45
CA SER A 280 0.30 -2.43 -30.17
C SER A 280 0.76 -3.59 -29.29
N TYR A 281 0.10 -4.74 -29.42
CA TYR A 281 0.48 -6.00 -28.79
C TYR A 281 0.70 -7.06 -29.89
N GLY A 282 1.96 -7.47 -30.10
CA GLY A 282 2.31 -8.32 -31.25
C GLY A 282 1.89 -7.67 -32.57
N GLU A 283 1.02 -8.33 -33.32
CA GLU A 283 0.43 -7.80 -34.57
C GLU A 283 -0.87 -7.00 -34.34
N HIS A 284 -1.46 -7.07 -33.15
CA HIS A 284 -2.71 -6.40 -32.82
C HIS A 284 -2.48 -4.91 -32.55
N ARG A 285 -3.19 -4.06 -33.27
CA ARG A 285 -3.24 -2.61 -32.99
C ARG A 285 -4.35 -2.34 -31.97
N LEU A 286 -3.96 -2.04 -30.74
CA LEU A 286 -4.89 -1.78 -29.64
C LEU A 286 -5.60 -0.43 -29.80
N GLY A 287 -4.91 0.56 -30.35
CA GLY A 287 -5.52 1.86 -30.67
C GLY A 287 -4.57 3.04 -30.55
N GLN A 288 -5.08 4.21 -30.96
CA GLN A 288 -4.39 5.49 -30.83
C GLN A 288 -4.84 6.20 -29.55
N GLY A 289 -3.92 6.42 -28.63
CA GLY A 289 -4.18 6.96 -27.30
C GLY A 289 -4.56 5.89 -26.28
N ARG A 290 -4.34 6.20 -25.00
CA ARG A 290 -4.57 5.28 -23.88
C ARG A 290 -6.04 4.86 -23.78
N ASP A 291 -6.97 5.80 -23.92
CA ASP A 291 -8.39 5.51 -23.76
C ASP A 291 -8.93 4.55 -24.83
N ARG A 292 -8.47 4.69 -26.09
CA ARG A 292 -8.85 3.74 -27.16
C ARG A 292 -8.25 2.35 -26.93
N ALA A 293 -7.01 2.28 -26.45
CA ALA A 293 -6.40 1.00 -26.10
C ALA A 293 -7.15 0.30 -24.96
N LEU A 294 -7.56 1.05 -23.92
CA LEU A 294 -8.38 0.53 -22.83
C LEU A 294 -9.75 0.06 -23.31
N GLN A 295 -10.40 0.82 -24.20
CA GLN A 295 -11.67 0.41 -24.78
C GLN A 295 -11.52 -0.89 -25.59
N TYR A 296 -10.46 -1.00 -26.40
CA TYR A 296 -10.19 -2.21 -27.15
C TYR A 296 -9.97 -3.44 -26.25
N LEU A 297 -9.23 -3.29 -25.15
CA LEU A 297 -9.03 -4.37 -24.17
C LEU A 297 -10.32 -4.73 -23.43
N ARG A 298 -11.19 -3.74 -23.15
CA ARG A 298 -12.52 -3.97 -22.58
C ARG A 298 -13.41 -4.77 -23.53
N ASP A 299 -13.37 -4.46 -24.82
CA ASP A 299 -14.16 -5.14 -25.85
C ASP A 299 -13.58 -6.52 -26.21
N ASN A 300 -12.33 -6.82 -25.83
CA ASN A 300 -11.64 -8.08 -26.08
C ASN A 300 -11.06 -8.71 -24.80
N PRO A 301 -11.90 -9.28 -23.91
CA PRO A 301 -11.47 -9.81 -22.60
C PRO A 301 -10.39 -10.90 -22.70
N HIS A 302 -10.45 -11.77 -23.71
CA HIS A 302 -9.45 -12.81 -23.91
C HIS A 302 -8.04 -12.25 -24.11
N LEU A 303 -7.91 -11.14 -24.86
CA LEU A 303 -6.63 -10.49 -25.09
C LEU A 303 -6.13 -9.79 -23.81
N HIS A 304 -7.04 -9.19 -23.04
CA HIS A 304 -6.71 -8.62 -21.75
C HIS A 304 -6.15 -9.66 -20.78
N GLU A 305 -6.79 -10.82 -20.65
CA GLU A 305 -6.34 -11.92 -19.80
C GLU A 305 -4.98 -12.48 -20.25
N GLU A 306 -4.76 -12.60 -21.56
CA GLU A 306 -3.47 -13.03 -22.11
C GLU A 306 -2.35 -12.06 -21.73
N ILE A 307 -2.57 -10.75 -21.94
CA ILE A 307 -1.60 -9.70 -21.58
C ILE A 307 -1.34 -9.71 -20.07
N GLU A 308 -2.40 -9.77 -19.25
CA GLU A 308 -2.25 -9.82 -17.80
C GLU A 308 -1.43 -11.04 -17.35
N LYS A 309 -1.71 -12.23 -17.89
CA LYS A 309 -0.97 -13.45 -17.56
C LYS A 309 0.51 -13.32 -17.93
N LYS A 310 0.81 -12.74 -19.10
CA LYS A 310 2.18 -12.50 -19.56
C LYS A 310 2.92 -11.50 -18.66
N VAL A 311 2.28 -10.40 -18.29
CA VAL A 311 2.81 -9.41 -17.34
C VAL A 311 3.10 -10.04 -15.99
N ARG A 312 2.15 -10.81 -15.43
CA ARG A 312 2.32 -11.49 -14.14
C ARG A 312 3.45 -12.53 -14.16
N SER A 313 3.61 -13.28 -15.26
CA SER A 313 4.72 -14.22 -15.42
C SER A 313 6.07 -13.50 -15.40
N MET A 314 6.21 -12.41 -16.16
CA MET A 314 7.46 -11.62 -16.18
C MET A 314 7.78 -10.98 -14.83
N MET A 315 6.76 -10.62 -14.05
CA MET A 315 6.95 -10.15 -12.67
C MET A 315 7.50 -11.24 -11.74
N ALA A 316 6.99 -12.48 -11.87
CA ALA A 316 7.40 -13.61 -11.06
C ALA A 316 8.83 -14.08 -11.38
N ASP A 317 9.22 -14.05 -12.66
CA ASP A 317 10.52 -14.52 -13.13
C ASP A 317 11.67 -13.55 -12.81
N GLY A 318 11.39 -12.36 -12.26
CA GLY A 318 12.40 -11.37 -11.88
C GLY A 318 13.23 -10.82 -13.03
N THR A 319 12.86 -11.12 -14.28
CA THR A 319 13.61 -10.80 -15.51
C THR A 319 13.54 -9.34 -15.94
N VAL A 320 12.88 -8.48 -15.16
CA VAL A 320 12.73 -7.07 -15.54
C VAL A 320 14.00 -6.29 -15.21
N ASN A 321 14.75 -5.98 -16.26
CA ASN A 321 15.93 -5.14 -16.26
C ASN A 321 15.51 -3.70 -15.92
N THR A 322 15.43 -3.37 -14.63
CA THR A 322 15.01 -2.07 -14.05
C THR A 322 15.79 -0.81 -14.51
N ALA A 323 16.68 -0.92 -15.51
CA ALA A 323 17.48 0.18 -16.02
C ALA A 323 16.68 1.18 -16.89
N SER A 324 15.59 0.77 -17.55
CA SER A 324 14.83 1.64 -18.47
C SER A 324 14.00 2.74 -17.78
N LEU A 325 13.72 2.60 -16.48
CA LEU A 325 12.99 3.59 -15.68
C LEU A 325 13.76 4.92 -15.49
N TYR A 326 15.09 4.90 -15.59
CA TYR A 326 15.93 6.08 -15.34
C TYR A 326 16.06 7.03 -16.53
N SER A 327 15.75 6.57 -17.76
CA SER A 327 15.98 7.40 -18.96
C SER A 327 14.80 8.32 -19.31
N ARG A 328 13.61 8.14 -18.72
CA ARG A 328 12.42 8.93 -19.09
C ARG A 328 12.07 10.06 -18.11
N ASN A 329 12.60 10.05 -16.90
CA ASN A 329 12.38 11.08 -15.88
C ASN A 329 13.70 11.43 -15.18
N SER A 330 14.61 12.09 -15.89
CA SER A 330 15.68 12.86 -15.24
C SER A 330 15.10 14.17 -14.70
N PRO A 331 15.36 14.54 -13.43
CA PRO A 331 15.26 15.94 -13.02
C PRO A 331 16.27 16.75 -13.84
N LEU A 332 15.89 17.95 -14.25
CA LEU A 332 16.84 18.94 -14.77
C LEU A 332 18.03 19.07 -13.80
N PRO A 333 19.28 19.25 -14.29
CA PRO A 333 20.41 19.49 -13.41
C PRO A 333 20.12 20.73 -12.56
N LEU A 334 20.32 20.61 -11.25
CA LEU A 334 20.39 21.76 -10.37
C LEU A 334 21.61 22.56 -10.80
N GLU A 335 21.40 23.80 -11.25
CA GLU A 335 22.47 24.75 -11.48
C GLU A 335 23.18 25.02 -10.14
N ASP A 336 24.49 24.76 -10.10
CA ASP A 336 25.38 25.09 -8.99
C ASP A 336 25.47 26.62 -8.84
N GLU A 337 24.65 27.22 -7.99
CA GLU A 337 24.95 28.54 -7.42
C GLU A 337 25.86 28.38 -6.21
N ASN A 338 27.17 28.41 -6.45
CA ASN A 338 28.17 28.81 -5.47
C ASN A 338 29.46 29.23 -6.18
N VAL A 339 29.54 30.52 -6.53
CA VAL A 339 30.81 31.25 -6.60
C VAL A 339 30.57 32.62 -5.95
N LEU A 340 30.72 32.66 -4.62
CA LEU A 340 31.08 33.90 -3.92
C LEU A 340 32.61 33.96 -3.95
N GLU A 341 33.15 34.72 -4.90
CA GLU A 341 34.53 35.19 -4.83
C GLU A 341 34.60 36.41 -3.89
N GLU A 342 35.50 36.31 -2.92
CA GLU A 342 35.99 37.41 -2.09
C GLU A 342 36.57 38.52 -2.97
N ILE A 343 36.08 39.77 -2.83
CA ILE A 343 36.88 41.01 -2.71
C ILE A 343 36.10 42.00 -1.84
#